data_AF-A0A3N6AQL7-F1
#
_entry.id   AF-A0A3N6AQL7-F1
#
_cell.length_a   1.000
_cell.length_b   1.000
_cell.length_c   1.000
_cell.angle_alpha   90.00
_cell.angle_beta   90.00
_cell.angle_gamma   90.00
#
_symmetry.space_group_name_H-M   'P 1'
#
loop_
_entity.id
_entity.type
_entity.pdbx_description
1 polymer ?
#
loop_
_entity_poly.entity_id
_entity_poly.type
_entity_poly.pdbx_seq_one_letter_code
_entity_poly.pdbx_strand_id
1 'polypeptide(L)'
;MKSRPLPQRERLQAVFSYDPETGLLTWKRREGDDRLTRGWNAKNAGRSPRVDKHGYVNVLVAGRRFAAGRVIWMMMTGEEVREIDHRNGVTDDNRWDNLRPATRSQQSQNRDSRGFYRDHTGRYRVQLSVMGRKVHVG
;
A
#
# COMPACT_ATOMS: atom_id res chain seq x y z
N MET A 1 15.36 -2.32 -7.64
CA MET A 1 15.07 -1.14 -8.48
C MET A 1 14.92 0.09 -7.58
N LYS A 2 15.54 1.24 -7.92
CA LYS A 2 15.33 2.49 -7.18
C LYS A 2 13.87 2.93 -7.38
N SER A 3 13.11 3.08 -6.30
CA SER A 3 11.77 3.68 -6.35
C SER A 3 11.93 5.12 -6.87
N ARG A 4 11.14 5.48 -7.88
CA ARG A 4 11.14 6.84 -8.45
C ARG A 4 10.34 7.76 -7.52
N PRO A 5 10.76 9.03 -7.38
CA PRO A 5 10.17 9.94 -6.41
C PRO A 5 8.69 10.15 -6.70
N LEU A 6 7.90 10.21 -5.64
CA LEU A 6 6.48 10.56 -5.70
C LEU A 6 6.34 12.05 -6.06
N PRO A 7 5.23 12.44 -6.72
CA PRO A 7 4.86 13.84 -6.78
C PRO A 7 4.74 14.43 -5.37
N GLN A 8 5.03 15.73 -5.24
CA GLN A 8 4.90 16.43 -3.96
C GLN A 8 3.49 16.32 -3.38
N ARG A 9 3.40 16.43 -2.05
CA ARG A 9 2.18 16.25 -1.26
C ARG A 9 1.01 17.07 -1.80
N GLU A 10 1.25 18.34 -2.07
CA GLU A 10 0.26 19.31 -2.51
C GLU A 10 -0.36 18.89 -3.85
N ARG A 11 0.47 18.37 -4.76
CA ARG A 11 0.01 17.87 -6.05
C ARG A 11 -0.83 16.60 -5.91
N LEU A 12 -0.49 15.72 -4.98
CA LEU A 12 -1.30 14.54 -4.69
C LEU A 12 -2.64 14.94 -4.05
N GLN A 13 -2.63 15.88 -3.11
CA GLN A 13 -3.84 16.41 -2.47
C GLN A 13 -4.73 17.19 -3.45
N ALA A 14 -4.19 17.80 -4.50
CA ALA A 14 -4.98 18.41 -5.56
C ALA A 14 -5.71 17.36 -6.43
N VAL A 15 -5.14 16.16 -6.56
CA VAL A 15 -5.63 15.12 -7.46
C VAL A 15 -6.49 14.07 -6.75
N PHE A 16 -6.25 13.83 -5.47
CA PHE A 16 -6.88 12.76 -4.71
C PHE A 16 -7.59 13.28 -3.46
N SER A 17 -8.65 12.56 -3.08
CA SER A 17 -9.27 12.64 -1.77
C SER A 17 -9.06 11.30 -1.07
N TYR A 18 -8.73 11.33 0.22
CA TYR A 18 -8.48 10.16 1.04
C TYR A 18 -9.25 10.29 2.35
N ASP A 19 -9.90 9.21 2.76
CA ASP A 19 -10.55 9.09 4.06
C ASP A 19 -9.74 8.08 4.93
N PRO A 20 -9.16 8.53 6.06
CA PRO A 20 -8.32 7.70 6.91
C PRO A 20 -9.07 6.56 7.60
N GLU A 21 -10.35 6.73 7.91
CA GLU A 21 -11.18 5.77 8.65
C GLU A 21 -11.63 4.61 7.76
N THR A 22 -11.97 4.94 6.50
CA THR A 22 -12.41 3.93 5.52
C THR A 22 -11.27 3.39 4.67
N GLY A 23 -10.14 4.11 4.60
CA GLY A 23 -9.03 3.79 3.71
C GLY A 23 -9.31 4.13 2.25
N LEU A 24 -10.44 4.79 1.96
CA LEU A 24 -10.89 5.02 0.60
C LEU A 24 -10.13 6.19 -0.04
N LEU A 25 -9.29 5.85 -1.02
CA LEU A 25 -8.66 6.82 -1.91
C LEU A 25 -9.53 7.01 -3.16
N THR A 26 -9.88 8.24 -3.51
CA THR A 26 -10.67 8.56 -4.71
C THR A 26 -10.03 9.67 -5.54
N TRP A 27 -10.33 9.69 -6.84
CA TRP A 27 -9.93 10.80 -7.71
C TRP A 27 -10.82 12.02 -7.47
N LYS A 28 -10.19 13.18 -7.27
CA LYS A 28 -10.90 14.46 -7.33
C LYS A 28 -11.32 14.76 -8.77
N ARG A 29 -12.41 15.53 -8.89
CA ARG A 29 -12.86 16.05 -10.17
C ARG A 29 -11.80 17.01 -10.72
N ARG A 30 -11.42 16.84 -11.98
CA ARG A 30 -10.58 17.80 -12.70
C ARG A 30 -11.37 19.04 -13.06
N GLU A 31 -10.74 20.20 -12.96
CA GLU A 31 -11.27 21.47 -13.42
C GLU A 31 -11.25 21.56 -14.96
N GLY A 32 -12.19 22.30 -15.52
CA GLY A 32 -12.37 22.45 -16.97
C GLY A 32 -13.60 21.72 -17.52
N ASP A 33 -14.03 22.13 -18.72
CA ASP A 33 -15.22 21.60 -19.40
C ASP A 33 -14.94 21.08 -20.82
N ASP A 34 -13.66 20.98 -21.19
CA ASP A 34 -13.28 20.37 -22.46
C ASP A 34 -13.70 18.89 -22.53
N ARG A 35 -13.82 18.37 -23.75
CA ARG A 35 -14.32 17.00 -24.00
C ARG A 35 -13.48 15.94 -23.29
N LEU A 36 -12.17 16.13 -23.20
CA LEU A 36 -11.26 15.17 -22.57
C LEU A 36 -11.46 15.18 -21.05
N THR A 37 -11.56 16.37 -20.45
CA THR A 37 -11.81 16.54 -19.02
C THR A 37 -13.16 15.95 -18.61
N ARG A 38 -14.24 16.25 -19.34
CA ARG A 38 -15.56 15.64 -19.09
C ARG A 38 -15.53 14.13 -19.19
N GLY A 39 -14.93 13.59 -20.25
CA GLY A 39 -14.81 12.15 -20.46
C GLY A 39 -13.98 11.46 -19.36
N TRP A 40 -12.93 12.12 -18.87
CA TRP A 40 -12.12 11.60 -17.77
C TRP A 40 -12.89 11.65 -16.45
N ASN A 41 -13.54 12.77 -16.13
CA ASN A 41 -14.32 12.96 -14.90
C ASN A 41 -15.46 11.94 -14.80
N ALA A 42 -16.21 11.72 -15.89
CA ALA A 42 -17.30 10.73 -15.92
C ALA A 42 -16.83 9.30 -15.56
N LYS A 43 -15.58 8.96 -15.93
CA LYS A 43 -15.01 7.63 -15.73
C LYS A 43 -14.27 7.45 -14.40
N ASN A 44 -13.72 8.52 -13.82
CA ASN A 44 -12.77 8.41 -12.71
C ASN A 44 -13.13 9.26 -11.49
N ALA A 45 -13.74 10.44 -11.65
CA ALA A 45 -13.99 11.34 -10.53
C ALA A 45 -14.92 10.68 -9.49
N GLY A 46 -14.54 10.78 -8.21
CA GLY A 46 -15.24 10.14 -7.08
C GLY A 46 -15.07 8.62 -6.99
N ARG A 47 -14.29 7.99 -7.88
CA ARG A 47 -14.09 6.54 -7.88
C ARG A 47 -12.73 6.17 -7.33
N SER A 48 -12.66 4.98 -6.73
CA SER A 48 -11.41 4.38 -6.28
C SER A 48 -10.51 3.98 -7.45
N PRO A 49 -9.18 4.10 -7.34
CA PRO A 49 -8.26 3.60 -8.34
C PRO A 49 -8.37 2.09 -8.57
N ARG A 50 -7.86 1.62 -9.70
CA ARG A 50 -7.92 0.19 -10.03
C ARG A 50 -7.02 -0.64 -9.13
N VAL A 51 -7.56 -1.77 -8.69
CA VAL A 51 -6.83 -2.87 -8.07
C VAL A 51 -6.15 -3.67 -9.18
N ASP A 52 -4.90 -4.07 -8.97
CA ASP A 52 -4.18 -4.96 -9.86
C ASP A 52 -4.48 -6.45 -9.58
N LYS A 53 -3.90 -7.34 -10.38
CA LYS A 53 -4.09 -8.80 -10.25
C LYS A 53 -3.55 -9.39 -8.93
N HIS A 54 -2.80 -8.61 -8.16
CA HIS A 54 -2.18 -8.99 -6.90
C HIS A 54 -2.89 -8.33 -5.69
N GLY A 55 -4.02 -7.67 -5.90
CA GLY A 55 -4.76 -6.98 -4.85
C GLY A 55 -4.21 -5.60 -4.50
N TYR A 56 -3.18 -5.10 -5.19
CA TYR A 56 -2.65 -3.77 -4.91
C TYR A 56 -3.42 -2.70 -5.67
N VAL A 57 -3.91 -1.70 -4.95
CA VAL A 57 -4.47 -0.49 -5.54
C VAL A 57 -3.33 0.35 -6.11
N ASN A 58 -3.35 0.57 -7.43
CA ASN A 58 -2.32 1.37 -8.12
C ASN A 58 -2.94 2.60 -8.80
N VAL A 59 -2.27 3.73 -8.69
CA VAL A 59 -2.67 4.99 -9.34
C VAL A 59 -1.70 5.39 -10.43
N LEU A 60 -2.22 6.00 -11.50
CA LEU A 60 -1.40 6.59 -12.56
C LEU A 60 -1.38 8.12 -12.42
N VAL A 61 -0.26 8.67 -11.94
CA VAL A 61 -0.08 10.12 -11.79
C VAL A 61 0.98 10.59 -12.77
N ALA A 62 0.65 11.55 -13.64
CA ALA A 62 1.56 12.08 -14.67
C ALA A 62 2.26 10.98 -15.52
N GLY A 63 1.49 9.96 -15.92
CA GLY A 63 1.99 8.85 -16.74
C GLY A 63 2.79 7.78 -15.97
N ARG A 64 2.84 7.85 -14.62
CA ARG A 64 3.62 6.93 -13.78
C ARG A 64 2.75 6.20 -12.77
N ARG A 65 3.01 4.90 -12.58
CA ARG A 65 2.27 4.05 -11.64
C ARG A 65 2.87 4.12 -10.24
N PHE A 66 2.02 4.31 -9.25
CA PHE A 66 2.37 4.32 -7.83
C PHE A 66 1.38 3.46 -7.03
N ALA A 67 1.86 2.79 -5.99
CA ALA A 67 0.99 2.07 -5.05
C ALA A 67 0.20 3.07 -4.19
N ALA A 68 -1.08 2.79 -3.96
CA ALA A 68 -1.98 3.67 -3.22
C ALA A 68 -1.49 3.92 -1.79
N GLY A 69 -1.03 2.88 -1.09
CA GLY A 69 -0.47 3.04 0.26
C GLY A 69 0.67 4.06 0.33
N ARG A 70 1.57 4.08 -0.67
CA ARG A 70 2.65 5.08 -0.74
C ARG A 70 2.13 6.50 -1.00
N VAL A 71 1.09 6.63 -1.83
CA VAL A 71 0.44 7.91 -2.11
C VAL A 71 -0.29 8.44 -0.87
N ILE A 72 -1.02 7.58 -0.18
CA ILE A 72 -1.71 7.89 1.07
C ILE A 72 -0.70 8.35 2.13
N TRP A 73 0.38 7.60 2.30
CA TRP A 73 1.44 7.96 3.24
C TRP A 73 2.03 9.35 2.95
N MET A 74 2.36 9.62 1.69
CA MET A 74 2.86 10.94 1.26
C MET A 74 1.84 12.05 1.48
N MET A 75 0.54 11.79 1.27
CA MET A 75 -0.54 12.77 1.51
C MET A 75 -0.71 13.11 3.00
N MET A 76 -0.57 12.12 3.88
CA MET A 76 -0.76 12.25 5.33
C MET A 76 0.47 12.86 6.01
N THR A 77 1.66 12.34 5.70
CA THR A 77 2.90 12.68 6.41
C THR A 77 3.76 13.72 5.69
N GLY A 78 3.64 13.83 4.36
CA GLY A 78 4.59 14.58 3.53
C GLY A 78 5.92 13.86 3.27
N GLU A 79 6.09 12.65 3.79
CA GLU A 79 7.32 11.87 3.63
C GLU A 79 7.18 10.79 2.56
N GLU A 80 8.21 10.64 1.72
CA GLU A 80 8.25 9.55 0.76
C GLU A 80 8.87 8.31 1.39
N VAL A 81 8.05 7.27 1.54
CA VAL A 81 8.49 5.93 1.92
C VAL A 81 8.56 5.01 0.70
N ARG A 82 9.52 4.08 0.73
CA ARG A 82 9.73 3.14 -0.38
C ARG A 82 8.69 2.03 -0.39
N GLU A 83 8.38 1.49 0.78
CA GLU A 83 7.49 0.35 0.96
C GLU A 83 6.54 0.66 2.13
N ILE A 84 5.28 0.29 1.94
CA ILE A 84 4.23 0.34 2.96
C ILE A 84 3.78 -1.09 3.19
N ASP A 85 3.69 -1.47 4.45
CA ASP A 85 3.14 -2.75 4.89
C ASP A 85 1.79 -2.52 5.56
N HIS A 86 0.94 -3.55 5.50
CA HIS A 86 -0.40 -3.57 6.07
C HIS A 86 -0.38 -4.42 7.34
N ARG A 87 -0.73 -3.84 8.49
CA ARG A 87 -0.63 -4.53 9.79
C ARG A 87 -1.43 -5.84 9.82
N ASN A 88 -2.60 -5.86 9.17
CA ASN A 88 -3.45 -7.04 9.06
C ASN A 88 -3.07 -8.00 7.91
N GLY A 89 -2.08 -7.66 7.09
CA GLY A 89 -1.67 -8.43 5.91
C GLY A 89 -2.65 -8.36 4.73
N VAL A 90 -3.70 -7.53 4.82
CA VAL A 90 -4.71 -7.32 3.78
C VAL A 90 -4.32 -6.11 2.94
N THR A 91 -3.94 -6.35 1.69
CA THR A 91 -3.24 -5.37 0.83
C THR A 91 -4.13 -4.27 0.24
N ASP A 92 -5.45 -4.45 0.27
CA ASP A 92 -6.44 -3.47 -0.17
C ASP A 92 -7.04 -2.64 0.98
N ASP A 93 -6.79 -3.02 2.24
CA ASP A 93 -7.22 -2.28 3.43
C ASP A 93 -6.29 -1.10 3.72
N ASN A 94 -6.54 0.03 3.06
CA ASN A 94 -5.69 1.21 3.13
C ASN A 94 -6.08 2.20 4.25
N ARG A 95 -6.76 1.75 5.31
CA ARG A 95 -7.04 2.57 6.50
C ARG A 95 -5.76 3.06 7.14
N TRP A 96 -5.75 4.29 7.65
CA TRP A 96 -4.53 4.94 8.14
C TRP A 96 -3.86 4.13 9.26
N ASP A 97 -4.65 3.66 10.22
CA ASP A 97 -4.18 2.82 11.33
C ASP A 97 -3.62 1.47 10.89
N ASN A 98 -3.99 0.99 9.70
CA ASN A 98 -3.51 -0.27 9.14
C ASN A 98 -2.20 -0.11 8.35
N LEU A 99 -1.81 1.10 7.95
CA LEU A 99 -0.59 1.34 7.19
C LEU A 99 0.62 1.55 8.10
N ARG A 100 1.79 1.03 7.69
CA ARG A 100 3.08 1.33 8.34
C ARG A 100 4.23 1.39 7.33
N PRO A 101 5.30 2.17 7.59
CA PRO A 101 6.52 2.11 6.79
C PRO A 101 7.14 0.73 6.95
N ALA A 102 7.46 0.09 5.82
CA ALA A 102 8.24 -1.13 5.83
C ALA A 102 9.71 -0.77 5.56
N THR A 103 10.58 -0.99 6.54
CA THR A 103 12.00 -1.18 6.21
C THR A 103 12.17 -2.60 5.66
N ARG A 104 13.06 -2.81 4.68
CA ARG A 104 13.31 -4.15 4.09
C ARG A 104 13.62 -5.22 5.16
N SER A 105 14.13 -4.80 6.32
CA SER A 105 14.37 -5.62 7.51
C SER A 105 13.08 -6.14 8.17
N GLN A 106 12.03 -5.31 8.29
CA GLN A 106 10.74 -5.68 8.90
C GLN A 106 9.90 -6.59 8.00
N GLN A 107 9.99 -6.43 6.67
CA GLN A 107 9.24 -7.26 5.73
C GLN A 107 9.74 -8.72 5.68
N SER A 108 11.05 -8.95 5.84
CA SER A 108 11.59 -10.31 5.99
C SER A 108 11.18 -10.97 7.31
N GLN A 109 11.05 -10.20 8.40
CA GLN A 109 10.61 -10.75 9.69
C GLN A 109 9.17 -11.25 9.65
N ASN A 110 8.26 -10.56 8.94
CA ASN A 110 6.88 -11.02 8.77
C ASN A 110 6.74 -12.27 7.87
N ARG A 111 7.71 -12.53 6.98
CA ARG A 111 7.74 -13.77 6.19
C ARG A 111 8.10 -15.00 7.03
N ASP A 112 8.95 -14.80 8.04
CA ASP A 112 9.40 -15.84 8.98
C ASP A 112 8.53 -15.95 10.25
N SER A 113 7.55 -15.07 10.43
CA SER A 113 6.63 -15.08 11.59
C SER A 113 5.38 -15.93 11.37
N ARG A 114 5.38 -16.83 10.39
CA ARG A 114 4.49 -17.98 10.51
C ARG A 114 5.17 -18.88 11.52
N GLY A 115 4.80 -18.71 12.79
CA GLY A 115 5.25 -19.55 13.89
C GLY A 115 5.03 -21.04 13.65
N PHE A 116 4.44 -21.44 12.51
CA PHE A 116 4.51 -22.75 11.92
C PHE A 116 4.83 -22.71 10.41
N TYR A 117 5.57 -23.69 9.90
CA TYR A 117 5.69 -24.00 8.47
C TYR A 117 5.22 -25.42 8.20
N ARG A 118 4.64 -25.66 7.02
CA ARG A 118 4.30 -27.02 6.58
C ARG A 118 5.52 -27.59 5.87
N ASP A 119 6.06 -28.70 6.37
CA ASP A 119 7.20 -29.37 5.73
C ASP A 119 6.75 -30.14 4.46
N HIS A 120 7.73 -30.60 3.69
CA HIS A 120 7.51 -31.39 2.46
C HIS A 120 6.84 -32.75 2.73
N THR A 121 6.69 -33.15 4.00
CA THR A 121 5.96 -34.36 4.42
C THR A 121 4.51 -34.06 4.81
N GLY A 122 4.10 -32.79 4.76
CA GLY A 122 2.74 -32.34 5.08
C GLY A 122 2.50 -32.03 6.56
N ARG A 123 3.53 -32.06 7.41
CA ARG A 123 3.39 -31.77 8.85
C ARG A 123 3.62 -30.29 9.13
N TYR A 124 2.80 -29.72 10.02
CA TYR A 124 3.00 -28.38 10.56
C TYR A 124 4.08 -28.42 11.64
N ARG A 125 5.16 -27.66 11.46
CA ARG A 125 6.28 -27.52 12.40
C ARG A 125 6.33 -26.12 12.94
N VAL A 126 6.41 -25.96 14.26
CA VAL A 126 6.45 -24.66 14.92
C VAL A 126 7.89 -24.18 15.06
N GLN A 127 8.16 -22.90 14.77
CA GLN A 127 9.47 -22.28 15.00
C GLN A 127 9.30 -21.08 15.93
N LEU A 128 9.84 -21.19 17.15
CA LEU A 128 9.87 -20.10 18.14
C LEU A 128 11.28 -19.51 18.18
N SER A 129 11.36 -18.18 18.14
CA SER A 129 12.59 -17.43 18.43
C SER A 129 12.34 -16.50 19.60
N VAL A 130 12.98 -16.75 20.73
CA VAL A 130 12.97 -15.84 21.89
C VAL A 130 14.30 -15.09 21.89
N MET A 131 14.25 -13.76 21.81
CA MET A 131 15.42 -12.87 21.82
C MET A 131 16.54 -13.24 20.84
N GLY A 132 16.17 -13.59 19.59
CA GLY A 132 17.14 -13.82 18.51
C GLY A 132 17.95 -15.11 18.60
N ARG A 133 17.69 -15.97 19.59
CA ARG A 133 18.27 -17.32 19.67
C ARG A 133 17.22 -18.36 19.26
N LYS A 134 17.59 -19.21 18.29
CA LYS A 134 16.80 -20.38 17.90
C LYS A 134 16.84 -21.37 19.06
N VAL A 135 15.69 -21.70 19.63
CA VAL A 135 15.57 -22.74 20.65
C VAL A 135 14.90 -23.95 19.99
N HIS A 136 15.60 -25.09 19.98
CA HIS A 136 15.03 -26.38 19.59
C HIS A 136 14.40 -26.97 20.85
N VAL A 137 13.08 -27.13 20.87
CA VAL A 137 12.39 -27.91 21.91
C VAL A 137 11.83 -29.13 21.17
N GLY A 138 12.28 -30.31 21.60
CA GLY A 138 11.95 -31.60 20.99
C GLY A 138 10.49 -31.98 21.13
#